data_AF-X1BDI5-F1
#
_entry.id   AF-X1BDI5-F1
#
_cell.length_a   1.000
_cell.length_b   1.000
_cell.length_c   1.000
_cell.angle_alpha   90.00
_cell.angle_beta   90.00
_cell.angle_gamma   90.00
#
_symmetry.space_group_name_H-M   'P 1'
#
loop_
_entity.id
_entity.type
_entity.pdbx_description
1 polymer ?
#
loop_
_entity_poly.entity_id
_entity_poly.type
_entity_poly.pdbx_seq_one_letter_code
_entity_poly.pdbx_strand_id
1 'polypeptide(L)'
;MSVKEKMKIHDDNEDLELDCYMQILDYFQKGRVNKENTEIWKDQSFIELMKLLEKKENRELVTNALILILSLFEDIPPDTFNNRGVNINRISIEEKKSLIVGLEEEFLPN
;
A
#
# COMPACT_ATOMS: atom_id res chain seq x y z
N MET A 1 13.83 19.00 14.45
CA MET A 1 12.50 19.40 13.94
C MET A 1 12.35 18.80 12.55
N SER A 2 11.65 17.68 12.40
CA SER A 2 11.42 17.09 11.07
C SER A 2 10.13 17.69 10.50
N VAL A 3 10.26 18.50 9.45
CA VAL A 3 9.12 19.01 8.69
C VAL A 3 8.47 17.80 8.05
N LYS A 4 7.24 17.45 8.47
CA LYS A 4 6.47 16.40 7.81
C LYS A 4 6.14 16.88 6.40
N GLU A 5 6.90 16.40 5.43
CA GLU A 5 6.64 16.63 4.02
C GLU A 5 5.25 16.06 3.69
N LYS A 6 4.38 16.85 3.05
CA LYS A 6 3.01 16.48 2.74
C LYS A 6 2.79 16.62 1.25
N MET A 7 2.13 15.62 0.65
CA MET A 7 1.60 15.74 -0.69
C MET A 7 0.59 16.90 -0.72
N LYS A 8 0.72 17.77 -1.72
CA LYS A 8 -0.19 18.90 -1.96
C LYS A 8 -0.55 18.91 -3.43
N ILE A 9 -1.79 18.53 -3.73
CA ILE A 9 -2.31 18.55 -5.08
C ILE A 9 -2.92 19.95 -5.32
N HIS A 10 -2.30 20.72 -6.22
CA HIS A 10 -2.78 22.05 -6.58
C HIS A 10 -3.79 21.97 -7.72
N ASP A 11 -4.97 22.57 -7.52
CA ASP A 11 -6.15 22.36 -8.36
C ASP A 11 -6.05 23.00 -9.77
N ASP A 12 -5.24 24.05 -9.89
CA ASP A 12 -5.17 24.94 -11.07
C ASP A 12 -4.07 24.58 -12.10
N ASN A 13 -3.42 23.41 -11.99
CA ASN A 13 -2.31 23.07 -12.89
C ASN A 13 -2.76 22.23 -14.10
N GLU A 14 -2.37 22.62 -15.31
CA GLU A 14 -2.61 21.86 -16.56
C GLU A 14 -1.93 20.48 -16.50
N ASP A 15 -0.86 20.35 -15.71
CA ASP A 15 -0.08 19.12 -15.53
C ASP A 15 -0.28 18.44 -14.16
N LEU A 16 -1.51 18.52 -13.61
CA LEU A 16 -1.90 17.94 -12.31
C LEU A 16 -1.43 16.47 -12.11
N GLU A 17 -1.53 15.65 -13.17
CA GLU A 17 -1.14 14.24 -13.13
C GLU A 17 0.37 14.07 -12.98
N LEU A 18 1.14 14.80 -13.78
CA LEU A 18 2.60 14.77 -13.71
C LEU A 18 3.09 15.25 -12.34
N ASP A 19 2.53 16.35 -11.83
CA ASP A 19 2.84 16.88 -10.50
C ASP A 19 2.56 15.85 -9.39
N CYS A 20 1.43 15.15 -9.48
CA CYS A 20 1.05 14.10 -8.55
C CYS A 20 2.10 12.98 -8.53
N TYR A 21 2.50 12.49 -9.71
CA TYR A 21 3.48 11.40 -9.81
C TYR A 21 4.89 11.84 -9.40
N MET A 22 5.28 13.06 -9.75
CA MET A 22 6.57 13.63 -9.35
C MET A 22 6.67 13.75 -7.82
N GLN A 23 5.61 14.17 -7.13
CA GLN A 23 5.60 14.21 -5.66
C GLN A 23 5.80 12.83 -5.02
N ILE A 24 5.21 11.79 -5.62
CA ILE A 24 5.36 10.41 -5.14
C ILE A 24 6.81 9.93 -5.33
N LEU A 25 7.37 10.16 -6.52
CA LEU A 25 8.74 9.77 -6.85
C LEU A 25 9.77 10.53 -6.01
N ASP A 26 9.59 11.84 -5.83
CA ASP A 26 10.46 12.67 -5.01
C ASP A 26 10.49 12.18 -3.55
N TYR A 27 9.32 11.84 -3.00
CA TYR A 27 9.25 11.30 -1.64
C TYR A 27 9.96 9.94 -1.53
N PHE A 28 9.76 9.05 -2.49
CA PHE A 28 10.43 7.75 -2.53
C PHE A 28 11.96 7.89 -2.64
N GLN A 29 12.45 8.74 -3.54
CA GLN A 29 13.88 8.94 -3.80
C GLN A 29 14.61 9.61 -2.64
N LYS A 30 13.92 10.39 -1.79
CA LYS A 30 14.49 11.02 -0.60
C LYS A 30 14.97 10.02 0.47
N GLY A 31 14.80 8.72 0.26
CA GLY A 31 15.67 7.65 0.76
C GLY A 31 16.24 7.87 2.17
N ARG A 32 15.50 7.38 3.17
CA ARG A 32 15.76 7.29 4.64
C ARG A 32 14.66 7.95 5.48
N VAL A 33 13.42 7.63 5.17
CA VAL A 33 12.31 7.96 6.05
C VAL A 33 12.05 6.76 6.96
N ASN A 34 11.99 6.97 8.28
CA ASN A 34 11.56 5.93 9.23
C ASN A 34 10.28 5.27 8.69
N LYS A 35 10.14 3.94 8.84
CA LYS A 35 8.94 3.19 8.42
C LYS A 35 7.66 3.89 8.86
N GLU A 36 7.62 4.36 10.11
CA GLU A 36 6.48 5.11 10.66
C GLU A 36 6.15 6.38 9.86
N ASN A 37 7.15 7.17 9.49
CA ASN A 37 6.95 8.39 8.71
C ASN A 37 6.52 8.08 7.27
N THR A 38 6.94 6.93 6.73
CA THR A 38 6.51 6.44 5.41
C THR A 38 5.05 6.04 5.43
N GLU A 39 4.61 5.29 6.45
CA GLU A 39 3.19 4.95 6.64
C GLU A 39 2.32 6.20 6.79
N ILE A 40 2.74 7.15 7.64
CA ILE A 40 2.03 8.42 7.83
C ILE A 40 1.89 9.19 6.51
N TRP A 41 2.91 9.16 5.65
CA TRP A 41 2.86 9.83 4.36
C TRP A 41 1.95 9.11 3.36
N LYS A 42 1.97 7.76 3.33
CA LYS A 42 1.04 6.96 2.50
C LYS A 42 -0.41 7.27 2.87
N ASP A 43 -0.74 7.23 4.16
CA ASP A 43 -2.09 7.52 4.65
C ASP A 43 -2.55 8.92 4.24
N GLN A 44 -1.68 9.93 4.39
CA GLN A 44 -1.98 11.30 3.98
C GLN A 44 -2.18 11.41 2.46
N SER A 45 -1.34 10.74 1.68
CA SER A 45 -1.45 10.73 0.22
C SER A 45 -2.74 10.08 -0.24
N PHE A 46 -3.16 8.97 0.39
CA PHE A 46 -4.44 8.33 0.10
C PHE A 46 -5.63 9.25 0.40
N ILE A 47 -5.59 9.98 1.52
CA ILE A 47 -6.63 10.96 1.86
C ILE A 47 -6.71 12.07 0.79
N GLU A 48 -5.59 12.60 0.34
CA GLU A 48 -5.58 13.65 -0.70
C GLU A 48 -6.06 13.13 -2.05
N LEU A 49 -5.69 11.90 -2.43
CA LEU A 49 -6.19 11.24 -3.63
C LEU A 49 -7.71 10.97 -3.57
N MET A 50 -8.25 10.60 -2.41
CA MET A 50 -9.70 10.46 -2.23
C MET A 50 -10.44 11.79 -2.38
N LYS A 51 -9.90 12.87 -1.79
CA LYS A 51 -10.47 14.21 -1.98
C LYS A 51 -10.41 14.66 -3.44
N LEU A 52 -9.34 14.32 -4.15
CA LEU A 52 -9.21 14.62 -5.57
C LEU A 52 -10.26 13.85 -6.39
N LEU A 53 -10.47 12.57 -6.06
CA LEU A 53 -11.50 11.75 -6.68
C LEU A 53 -12.89 12.35 -6.49
N GLU A 54 -13.22 12.78 -5.28
CA GLU A 54 -14.51 13.41 -4.96
C GLU A 54 -14.72 14.72 -5.73
N LYS A 55 -13.67 15.52 -5.93
CA LYS A 55 -13.77 16.83 -6.58
C LYS A 55 -13.78 16.79 -8.10
N LYS A 56 -12.89 16.00 -8.71
CA LYS A 56 -12.65 16.00 -10.17
C LYS A 56 -13.17 14.75 -10.87
N GLU A 57 -13.58 13.73 -10.13
CA GLU A 57 -13.96 12.42 -10.65
C GLU A 57 -12.88 11.77 -11.56
N ASN A 58 -11.63 12.23 -11.46
CA ASN A 58 -10.52 11.70 -12.27
C ASN A 58 -10.00 10.39 -11.69
N ARG A 59 -10.77 9.33 -11.96
CA ARG A 59 -10.53 7.98 -11.45
C ARG A 59 -9.24 7.37 -11.98
N GLU A 60 -8.85 7.68 -13.22
CA GLU A 60 -7.66 7.13 -13.85
C GLU A 60 -6.40 7.63 -13.16
N LEU A 61 -6.25 8.94 -12.98
CA LEU A 61 -5.14 9.55 -12.26
C LEU A 61 -5.01 8.95 -10.85
N VAL A 62 -6.12 8.92 -10.11
CA VAL A 62 -6.14 8.41 -8.73
C VAL A 62 -5.76 6.94 -8.67
N THR A 63 -6.29 6.11 -9.59
CA THR A 63 -5.96 4.68 -9.66
C THR A 63 -4.48 4.49 -9.95
N ASN A 64 -3.93 5.20 -10.93
CA ASN A 64 -2.53 5.12 -11.31
C ASN A 64 -1.60 5.62 -10.20
N ALA A 65 -1.98 6.68 -9.48
CA ALA A 65 -1.23 7.17 -8.32
C ALA A 65 -1.20 6.13 -7.19
N LEU A 66 -2.32 5.46 -6.91
CA LEU A 66 -2.38 4.38 -5.92
C LEU A 66 -1.50 3.20 -6.33
N ILE A 67 -1.57 2.78 -7.59
CA ILE A 67 -0.71 1.70 -8.13
C ILE A 67 0.77 2.07 -7.96
N LEU A 68 1.14 3.32 -8.26
CA LEU A 68 2.51 3.79 -8.13
C LEU A 68 2.99 3.75 -6.66
N ILE A 69 2.18 4.26 -5.72
CA ILE A 69 2.51 4.23 -4.28
C ILE A 69 2.68 2.78 -3.81
N LEU A 70 1.76 1.89 -4.15
CA LEU A 70 1.86 0.48 -3.77
C LEU A 70 3.11 -0.18 -4.37
N SER A 71 3.41 0.08 -5.64
CA SER A 71 4.56 -0.53 -6.32
C SER A 71 5.91 -0.09 -5.76
N LEU A 72 5.99 1.13 -5.21
CA LEU A 72 7.23 1.69 -4.69
C LEU A 72 7.48 1.32 -3.22
N PHE A 73 6.43 1.31 -2.40
CA PHE A 73 6.57 1.23 -0.94
C PHE A 73 6.16 -0.11 -0.35
N GLU A 74 5.40 -0.90 -1.08
CA GLU A 74 5.04 -2.24 -0.64
C GLU A 74 5.98 -3.25 -1.30
N ASP A 75 6.78 -3.91 -0.47
CA ASP A 75 7.49 -5.14 -0.86
C ASP A 75 6.46 -6.28 -0.82
N ILE A 76 5.38 -6.15 -1.59
CA ILE A 76 4.43 -7.22 -1.82
C ILE A 76 5.10 -8.12 -2.84
N PRO A 77 5.67 -9.29 -2.43
CA PRO A 77 6.03 -10.27 -3.42
C PRO A 77 4.77 -10.54 -4.26
N PRO A 78 4.88 -10.70 -5.59
CA PRO A 78 3.75 -10.97 -6.46
C PRO A 78 2.94 -12.26 -6.14
N ASP A 79 3.12 -12.84 -4.95
CA ASP A 79 2.60 -14.14 -4.54
C ASP A 79 2.11 -14.25 -3.08
N THR A 80 1.99 -13.18 -2.29
CA THR A 80 1.32 -13.29 -0.96
C THR A 80 -0.20 -13.17 -1.02
N PHE A 81 -0.76 -12.63 -2.11
CA PHE A 81 -2.22 -12.57 -2.33
C PHE A 81 -2.74 -13.51 -3.42
N ASN A 82 -1.87 -14.26 -4.09
CA ASN A 82 -2.29 -15.33 -5.02
C ASN A 82 -2.76 -16.61 -4.28
N ASN A 83 -2.46 -16.71 -2.98
CA ASN A 83 -3.01 -17.74 -2.11
C ASN A 83 -4.23 -17.24 -1.31
N ARG A 84 -5.13 -16.47 -1.92
CA ARG A 84 -6.48 -16.25 -1.37
C ARG A 84 -7.22 -17.60 -1.29
N GLY A 85 -6.94 -18.35 -0.22
CA GLY A 85 -7.58 -19.59 0.18
C GLY A 85 -7.32 -20.76 -0.75
N VAL A 86 -6.42 -21.67 -0.35
CA VAL A 86 -6.55 -23.05 -0.82
C VAL A 86 -7.89 -23.56 -0.28
N ASN A 87 -8.76 -24.04 -1.16
CA ASN A 87 -10.01 -24.66 -0.72
C ASN A 87 -9.64 -25.80 0.25
N ILE A 88 -10.15 -25.76 1.49
CA ILE A 88 -9.81 -26.73 2.53
C ILE A 88 -10.05 -28.19 2.11
N ASN A 89 -10.94 -28.42 1.14
CA ASN A 89 -11.23 -29.74 0.58
C ASN A 89 -10.19 -30.21 -0.45
N ARG A 90 -9.21 -29.36 -0.80
CA ARG A 90 -8.10 -29.66 -1.71
C ARG A 90 -6.76 -29.81 -1.00
N ILE A 91 -6.74 -29.64 0.33
CA ILE A 91 -5.57 -29.85 1.17
C ILE A 91 -5.55 -31.34 1.55
N SER A 92 -4.38 -31.97 1.49
CA SER A 92 -4.22 -33.35 1.95
C SER A 92 -4.47 -33.46 3.46
N ILE A 93 -4.78 -34.66 3.93
CA ILE A 93 -5.02 -34.90 5.36
C ILE A 93 -3.74 -34.58 6.16
N GLU A 94 -2.59 -34.88 5.57
CA GLU A 94 -1.25 -34.67 6.12
C GLU A 94 -0.96 -33.17 6.29
N GLU A 95 -1.17 -32.36 5.25
CA GLU A 95 -0.99 -30.91 5.31
C GLU A 95 -1.94 -30.26 6.32
N LYS A 96 -3.20 -30.72 6.39
CA LYS A 96 -4.17 -30.21 7.36
C LYS A 96 -3.72 -30.46 8.80
N LYS A 97 -3.13 -31.62 9.09
CA LYS A 97 -2.57 -31.94 10.41
C LYS A 97 -1.40 -31.03 10.75
N SER A 98 -0.47 -30.82 9.83
CA SER A 98 0.67 -29.92 10.03
C SER A 98 0.23 -28.48 10.32
N LEU A 99 -0.80 -27.99 9.64
CA LEU A 99 -1.37 -26.66 9.88
C LEU A 99 -2.01 -26.55 11.27
N ILE A 100 -2.73 -27.58 11.72
CA ILE A 100 -3.34 -27.60 13.05
C ILE A 100 -2.26 -27.57 14.13
N VAL A 101 -1.20 -28.38 13.99
CA VAL A 101 -0.09 -28.40 14.96
C VAL A 101 0.59 -27.05 15.04
N GLY A 102 0.88 -26.41 13.91
CA GLY A 102 1.47 -25.06 13.91
C GLY A 102 0.58 -24.01 14.59
N LEU A 103 -0.74 -24.09 14.40
CA LEU A 103 -1.69 -23.21 15.09
C LEU A 103 -1.78 -23.49 16.59
N GLU A 104 -1.72 -24.75 17.00
CA GLU A 104 -1.71 -25.13 18.41
C GLU A 104 -0.43 -24.62 19.10
N GLU A 105 0.73 -24.77 18.47
CA GLU A 105 2.01 -24.26 18.99
C GLU A 105 2.07 -22.73 19.08
N GLU A 106 1.41 -22.03 18.16
CA GLU A 106 1.40 -20.56 18.12
C GLU A 106 0.44 -19.96 19.17
N PHE A 107 -0.72 -20.59 19.40
CA PHE A 107 -1.81 -20.00 20.18
C PHE A 107 -2.08 -20.66 21.53
N LEU A 108 -1.51 -21.84 21.79
CA LEU A 108 -1.60 -22.49 23.09
C LEU A 108 -0.22 -22.45 23.77
N PRO A 109 -0.07 -21.80 24.94
CA PRO A 109 1.16 -21.91 25.70
C PRO A 109 1.30 -23.35 26.23
N ASN A 110 2.48 -23.94 26.04
CA ASN A 110 2.85 -25.25 26.61
C ASN A 110 2.51 -25.39 28.09
#